data_AF-A0A4U1CBM2-F1
#
_entry.id   AF-A0A4U1CBM2-F1
#
_cell.length_a   1.000
_cell.length_b   1.000
_cell.length_c   1.000
_cell.angle_alpha   90.00
_cell.angle_beta   90.00
_cell.angle_gamma   90.00
#
_symmetry.space_group_name_H-M   'P 1'
#
loop_
_entity.id
_entity.type
_entity.pdbx_description
1 polymer ?
#
loop_
_entity_poly.entity_id
_entity_poly.type
_entity_poly.pdbx_seq_one_letter_code
_entity_poly.pdbx_strand_id
1 'polypeptide(L)'
;GVNSTTAQSVTTKPVSGRTYGFTPPIPTAPGSLTFTGVSGTAMTLNWSDLSSNERGFVVYSSSDGVNYSFASQTAAGITSSVQSGLTAGLTYYWKVYAVSEGGLSTALSGSQITTTAQTIANYTFAGSTGTFTALTTPTNPALSAGDVDDGYFNNIPIGFDFWYMGTRYTTISASTNGWLTLGANITDASYTRDIVSGGAPRPVLAPLWDDLHLQVATNVSI
;
A
#
# COMPACT_ATOMS: atom_id res chain seq x y z
N GLY A 1 -41.24 -41.74 -29.24
CA GLY A 1 -40.43 -40.67 -28.63
C GLY A 1 -39.68 -41.27 -27.46
N VAL A 2 -38.40 -40.93 -27.28
CA VAL A 2 -37.64 -41.37 -26.11
C VAL A 2 -38.10 -40.47 -24.94
N ASN A 3 -38.72 -41.06 -23.91
CA ASN A 3 -39.13 -40.31 -22.74
C ASN A 3 -37.91 -40.06 -21.85
N SER A 4 -37.53 -38.79 -21.70
CA SER A 4 -36.48 -38.36 -20.78
C SER A 4 -37.11 -37.89 -19.47
N THR A 5 -36.52 -38.29 -18.35
CA THR A 5 -36.91 -37.86 -16.99
C THR A 5 -35.67 -37.31 -16.28
N THR A 6 -35.79 -36.15 -15.65
CA THR A 6 -34.72 -35.50 -14.87
C THR A 6 -34.86 -35.86 -13.40
N ALA A 7 -33.76 -36.26 -12.77
CA ALA A 7 -33.67 -36.53 -11.34
C ALA A 7 -32.39 -35.90 -10.78
N GLN A 8 -32.47 -35.25 -9.61
CA GLN A 8 -31.29 -34.64 -8.97
C GLN A 8 -30.39 -35.67 -8.26
N SER A 9 -30.89 -36.89 -8.06
CA SER A 9 -30.17 -37.98 -7.41
C SER A 9 -30.67 -39.32 -7.95
N VAL A 10 -29.76 -40.27 -8.17
CA VAL A 10 -30.08 -41.64 -8.56
C VAL A 10 -29.60 -42.57 -7.46
N THR A 11 -30.50 -42.94 -6.55
CA THR A 11 -30.21 -43.79 -5.37
C THR A 11 -30.44 -45.28 -5.62
N THR A 12 -31.01 -45.65 -6.77
CA THR A 12 -31.26 -47.05 -7.16
C THR A 12 -30.74 -47.31 -8.56
N LYS A 13 -30.13 -48.48 -8.79
CA LYS A 13 -29.68 -48.90 -10.12
C LYS A 13 -30.85 -48.83 -11.12
N PRO A 14 -30.74 -48.05 -12.19
CA PRO A 14 -31.83 -47.91 -13.14
C PRO A 14 -32.02 -49.18 -13.99
N VAL A 15 -33.23 -49.30 -14.56
CA VAL A 15 -33.61 -50.44 -15.41
C VAL A 15 -32.70 -50.56 -16.65
N SER A 16 -32.42 -51.80 -17.05
CA SER A 16 -31.54 -52.10 -18.18
C SER A 16 -32.04 -51.45 -19.49
N GLY A 17 -31.12 -50.93 -20.31
CA GLY A 17 -31.46 -50.31 -21.60
C GLY A 17 -31.70 -48.79 -21.58
N ARG A 18 -31.33 -48.08 -20.50
CA ARG A 18 -31.39 -46.60 -20.43
C ARG A 18 -30.01 -45.97 -20.36
N THR A 19 -29.83 -44.82 -21.04
CA THR A 19 -28.66 -43.94 -20.91
C THR A 19 -28.99 -42.76 -20.01
N TYR A 20 -28.02 -42.32 -19.21
CA TYR A 20 -28.15 -41.18 -18.29
C TYR A 20 -27.07 -40.15 -18.59
N GLY A 21 -27.46 -38.88 -18.64
CA GLY A 21 -26.56 -37.74 -18.67
C GLY A 21 -26.46 -37.13 -17.27
N PHE A 22 -25.24 -36.84 -16.84
CA PHE A 22 -24.98 -36.06 -15.64
C PHE A 22 -24.53 -34.66 -16.06
N THR A 23 -25.27 -33.64 -15.63
CA THR A 23 -24.90 -32.24 -15.83
C THR A 23 -24.77 -31.58 -14.46
N PRO A 24 -23.58 -31.61 -13.85
CA PRO A 24 -23.37 -30.99 -12.56
C PRO A 24 -23.57 -29.46 -12.64
N PRO A 25 -24.13 -28.82 -11.59
CA PRO A 25 -24.40 -27.38 -11.60
C PRO A 25 -23.11 -26.56 -11.59
N ILE A 26 -23.04 -25.54 -12.45
CA ILE A 26 -21.95 -24.55 -12.45
C ILE A 26 -22.09 -23.67 -11.18
N PRO A 27 -20.99 -23.38 -10.47
CA PRO A 27 -21.05 -22.58 -9.25
C PRO A 27 -21.31 -21.11 -9.56
N THR A 28 -21.90 -20.39 -8.62
CA THR A 28 -22.04 -18.93 -8.70
C THR A 28 -20.66 -18.28 -8.66
N ALA A 29 -20.44 -17.25 -9.48
CA ALA A 29 -19.16 -16.53 -9.44
C ALA A 29 -18.97 -15.80 -8.10
N PRO A 30 -17.72 -15.68 -7.61
CA PRO A 30 -17.46 -14.85 -6.44
C PRO A 30 -17.79 -13.37 -6.72
N GLY A 31 -18.01 -12.61 -5.65
CA GLY A 31 -18.31 -11.18 -5.71
C GLY A 31 -17.18 -10.28 -5.20
N SER A 32 -17.26 -8.98 -5.49
CA SER A 32 -16.50 -7.91 -4.82
C SER A 32 -15.00 -8.14 -4.65
N LEU A 33 -14.23 -8.11 -5.75
CA LEU A 33 -12.77 -8.25 -5.69
C LEU A 33 -12.12 -6.97 -5.14
N THR A 34 -11.30 -7.12 -4.11
CA THR A 34 -10.52 -6.05 -3.48
C THR A 34 -9.08 -6.51 -3.22
N PHE A 35 -8.16 -5.55 -3.04
CA PHE A 35 -6.74 -5.81 -2.87
C PHE A 35 -6.21 -5.18 -1.58
N THR A 36 -5.48 -5.95 -0.79
CA THR A 36 -4.82 -5.49 0.45
C THR A 36 -3.35 -5.91 0.48
N GLY A 37 -2.55 -5.32 1.37
CA GLY A 37 -1.12 -5.66 1.50
C GLY A 37 -0.32 -5.45 0.20
N VAL A 38 -0.68 -4.46 -0.60
CA VAL A 38 -0.07 -4.21 -1.91
C VAL A 38 1.34 -3.67 -1.72
N SER A 39 2.31 -4.41 -2.24
CA SER A 39 3.74 -4.10 -2.23
C SER A 39 4.30 -4.18 -3.65
N GLY A 40 5.62 -4.02 -3.80
CA GLY A 40 6.25 -4.17 -5.11
C GLY A 40 6.28 -5.61 -5.61
N THR A 41 6.20 -6.59 -4.73
CA THR A 41 6.38 -8.01 -5.10
C THR A 41 5.26 -8.93 -4.64
N ALA A 42 4.27 -8.40 -3.93
CA ALA A 42 3.15 -9.18 -3.41
C ALA A 42 1.89 -8.34 -3.21
N MET A 43 0.73 -8.99 -3.21
CA MET A 43 -0.56 -8.44 -2.81
C MET A 43 -1.48 -9.56 -2.34
N THR A 44 -2.53 -9.22 -1.59
CA THR A 44 -3.59 -10.16 -1.22
C THR A 44 -4.87 -9.81 -1.96
N LEU A 45 -5.42 -10.77 -2.70
CA LEU A 45 -6.74 -10.68 -3.31
C LEU A 45 -7.78 -11.13 -2.29
N ASN A 46 -8.87 -10.38 -2.17
CA ASN A 46 -10.01 -10.72 -1.30
C ASN A 46 -11.30 -10.63 -2.11
N TRP A 47 -12.21 -11.58 -1.93
CA TRP A 47 -13.50 -11.65 -2.62
C TRP A 47 -14.60 -12.15 -1.67
N SER A 48 -15.85 -12.02 -2.09
CA SER A 48 -16.99 -12.64 -1.42
C SER A 48 -17.28 -14.01 -2.02
N ASP A 49 -17.45 -15.02 -1.18
CA ASP A 49 -18.00 -16.30 -1.60
C ASP A 49 -19.52 -16.18 -1.77
N LEU A 50 -20.00 -16.47 -2.97
CA LEU A 50 -21.43 -16.48 -3.32
C LEU A 50 -21.89 -17.86 -3.79
N SER A 51 -20.99 -18.84 -3.77
CA SER A 51 -21.24 -20.21 -4.17
C SER A 51 -21.45 -21.07 -2.92
N SER A 52 -22.24 -22.14 -3.06
CA SER A 52 -22.40 -23.16 -2.01
C SER A 52 -22.02 -24.56 -2.49
N ASN A 53 -21.71 -24.69 -3.77
CA ASN A 53 -21.38 -25.94 -4.46
C ASN A 53 -19.95 -25.93 -5.04
N GLU A 54 -19.12 -24.93 -4.71
CA GLU A 54 -17.73 -24.88 -5.09
C GLU A 54 -16.90 -25.87 -4.28
N ARG A 55 -15.80 -26.31 -4.88
CA ARG A 55 -14.73 -27.09 -4.27
C ARG A 55 -13.51 -26.22 -3.98
N GLY A 56 -13.53 -24.96 -4.43
CA GLY A 56 -12.48 -23.97 -4.24
C GLY A 56 -12.60 -22.81 -5.22
N PHE A 57 -11.59 -21.94 -5.21
CA PHE A 57 -11.44 -20.85 -6.16
C PHE A 57 -10.13 -20.95 -6.91
N VAL A 58 -10.16 -20.76 -8.23
CA VAL A 58 -8.96 -20.68 -9.06
C VAL A 58 -8.69 -19.24 -9.46
N VAL A 59 -7.45 -18.81 -9.27
CA VAL A 59 -6.97 -17.45 -9.53
C VAL A 59 -6.05 -17.50 -10.74
N TYR A 60 -6.33 -16.63 -11.70
CA TYR A 60 -5.51 -16.40 -12.88
C TYR A 60 -4.99 -14.97 -12.89
N SER A 61 -3.77 -14.78 -13.39
CA SER A 61 -3.09 -13.49 -13.47
C SER A 61 -2.62 -13.18 -14.88
N SER A 62 -2.53 -11.90 -15.22
CA SER A 62 -2.05 -11.40 -16.49
C SER A 62 -1.35 -10.05 -16.31
N SER A 63 -0.27 -9.80 -17.05
CA SER A 63 0.41 -8.50 -17.10
C SER A 63 -0.04 -7.61 -18.26
N ASP A 64 -0.77 -8.17 -19.24
CA ASP A 64 -1.23 -7.47 -20.45
C ASP A 64 -2.76 -7.33 -20.52
N GLY A 65 -3.49 -7.96 -19.59
CA GLY A 65 -4.95 -7.97 -19.54
C GLY A 65 -5.61 -8.90 -20.57
N VAL A 66 -4.82 -9.63 -21.36
CA VAL A 66 -5.27 -10.47 -22.47
C VAL A 66 -4.89 -11.94 -22.22
N ASN A 67 -3.61 -12.21 -21.97
CA ASN A 67 -3.07 -13.54 -21.75
C ASN A 67 -3.01 -13.85 -20.25
N TYR A 68 -3.88 -14.75 -19.81
CA TYR A 68 -3.98 -15.15 -18.40
C TYR A 68 -3.28 -16.48 -18.16
N SER A 69 -2.52 -16.56 -17.08
CA SER A 69 -1.86 -17.76 -16.59
C SER A 69 -2.40 -18.15 -15.22
N PHE A 70 -2.40 -19.44 -14.92
CA PHE A 70 -2.79 -19.93 -13.59
C PHE A 70 -1.83 -19.39 -12.53
N ALA A 71 -2.37 -18.83 -11.46
CA ALA A 71 -1.59 -18.28 -10.36
C ALA A 71 -1.71 -19.14 -9.09
N SER A 72 -2.93 -19.46 -8.66
CA SER A 72 -3.16 -20.28 -7.46
C SER A 72 -4.56 -20.87 -7.41
N GLN A 73 -4.76 -21.82 -6.50
CA GLN A 73 -6.07 -22.36 -6.16
C GLN A 73 -6.23 -22.40 -4.63
N THR A 74 -7.41 -22.03 -4.14
CA THR A 74 -7.79 -22.14 -2.73
C THR A 74 -8.77 -23.30 -2.51
N ALA A 75 -8.87 -23.76 -1.26
CA ALA A 75 -9.91 -24.69 -0.86
C ALA A 75 -11.30 -24.02 -0.84
N ALA A 76 -12.37 -24.82 -0.80
CA ALA A 76 -13.75 -24.34 -0.66
C ALA A 76 -13.93 -23.38 0.54
N GLY A 77 -14.78 -22.38 0.40
CA GLY A 77 -15.04 -21.36 1.43
C GLY A 77 -13.91 -20.36 1.70
N ILE A 78 -12.73 -20.51 1.09
CA ILE A 78 -11.63 -19.55 1.26
C ILE A 78 -11.83 -18.33 0.35
N THR A 79 -11.89 -17.15 0.96
CA THR A 79 -12.24 -15.87 0.34
C THR A 79 -11.06 -14.94 0.08
N SER A 80 -9.83 -15.42 0.24
CA SER A 80 -8.62 -14.65 -0.05
C SER A 80 -7.47 -15.50 -0.56
N SER A 81 -6.55 -14.87 -1.29
CA SER A 81 -5.33 -15.51 -1.77
C SER A 81 -4.18 -14.50 -1.84
N VAL A 82 -3.04 -14.87 -1.26
CA VAL A 82 -1.80 -14.09 -1.33
C VAL A 82 -1.09 -14.41 -2.63
N GLN A 83 -0.72 -13.37 -3.37
CA GLN A 83 0.06 -13.45 -4.59
C GLN A 83 1.44 -12.87 -4.31
N SER A 84 2.49 -13.60 -4.69
CA SER A 84 3.89 -13.22 -4.45
C SER A 84 4.71 -13.43 -5.73
N GLY A 85 5.96 -12.93 -5.75
CA GLY A 85 6.81 -13.01 -6.93
C GLY A 85 6.38 -12.06 -8.06
N LEU A 86 5.65 -10.99 -7.72
CA LEU A 86 5.22 -9.97 -8.67
C LEU A 86 6.36 -8.99 -8.99
N THR A 87 6.25 -8.31 -10.12
CA THR A 87 7.17 -7.24 -10.53
C THR A 87 6.66 -5.89 -10.03
N ALA A 88 7.54 -5.08 -9.46
CA ALA A 88 7.21 -3.75 -8.95
C ALA A 88 6.81 -2.76 -10.05
N GLY A 89 5.82 -1.90 -9.79
CA GLY A 89 5.32 -0.91 -10.75
C GLY A 89 4.56 -1.47 -11.94
N LEU A 90 4.15 -2.74 -11.89
CA LEU A 90 3.43 -3.41 -12.97
C LEU A 90 1.96 -3.58 -12.60
N THR A 91 1.07 -3.27 -13.55
CA THR A 91 -0.35 -3.57 -13.41
C THR A 91 -0.58 -5.06 -13.67
N TYR A 92 -1.15 -5.74 -12.68
CA TYR A 92 -1.65 -7.10 -12.82
C TYR A 92 -3.16 -7.10 -12.97
N TYR A 93 -3.66 -7.89 -13.90
CA TYR A 93 -5.06 -8.19 -14.09
C TYR A 93 -5.35 -9.59 -13.56
N TRP A 94 -6.46 -9.72 -12.86
CA TRP A 94 -6.82 -10.90 -12.11
C TRP A 94 -8.20 -11.40 -12.53
N LYS A 95 -8.32 -12.73 -12.60
CA LYS A 95 -9.60 -13.41 -12.74
C LYS A 95 -9.71 -14.46 -11.64
N VAL A 96 -10.82 -14.44 -10.92
CA VAL A 96 -11.15 -15.43 -9.89
C VAL A 96 -12.40 -16.17 -10.32
N TYR A 97 -12.35 -17.50 -10.28
CA TYR A 97 -13.47 -18.38 -10.61
C TYR A 97 -13.78 -19.28 -9.42
N ALA A 98 -15.06 -19.51 -9.14
CA ALA A 98 -15.47 -20.65 -8.35
C ALA A 98 -15.36 -21.92 -9.23
N VAL A 99 -14.88 -23.02 -8.67
CA VAL A 99 -14.77 -24.31 -9.38
C VAL A 99 -15.61 -25.38 -8.70
N SER A 100 -16.32 -26.20 -9.46
CA SER A 100 -17.01 -27.42 -8.99
C SER A 100 -16.82 -28.56 -10.00
N GLU A 101 -17.41 -29.74 -9.75
CA GLU A 101 -17.48 -30.81 -10.75
C GLU A 101 -18.25 -30.38 -12.02
N GLY A 102 -19.09 -29.34 -11.92
CA GLY A 102 -19.83 -28.70 -13.01
C GLY A 102 -19.00 -27.85 -13.95
N GLY A 103 -17.80 -27.44 -13.52
CA GLY A 103 -16.93 -26.52 -14.24
C GLY A 103 -16.67 -25.22 -13.48
N LEU A 104 -16.24 -24.20 -14.22
CA LEU A 104 -15.92 -22.87 -13.70
C LEU A 104 -17.13 -21.94 -13.78
N SER A 105 -17.28 -21.06 -12.79
CA SER A 105 -18.21 -19.94 -12.85
C SER A 105 -17.85 -18.95 -13.97
N THR A 106 -18.62 -17.88 -14.13
CA THR A 106 -18.10 -16.66 -14.79
C THR A 106 -16.96 -16.06 -13.97
N ALA A 107 -16.08 -15.29 -14.62
CA ALA A 107 -14.91 -14.70 -13.96
C ALA A 107 -15.31 -13.46 -13.15
N LEU A 108 -14.90 -13.40 -11.89
CA LEU A 108 -14.74 -12.13 -11.18
C LEU A 108 -13.41 -11.51 -11.59
N SER A 109 -13.45 -10.33 -12.20
CA SER A 109 -12.25 -9.66 -12.74
C SER A 109 -11.92 -8.39 -11.99
N GLY A 110 -10.63 -8.05 -11.92
CA GLY A 110 -10.14 -6.78 -11.39
C GLY A 110 -8.66 -6.60 -11.72
N SER A 111 -8.13 -5.41 -11.47
CA SER A 111 -6.71 -5.14 -11.67
C SER A 111 -6.13 -4.31 -10.54
N GLN A 112 -4.82 -4.44 -10.33
CA GLN A 112 -4.10 -3.69 -9.32
C GLN A 112 -2.64 -3.50 -9.75
N ILE A 113 -2.11 -2.30 -9.52
CA ILE A 113 -0.70 -1.99 -9.71
C ILE A 113 0.09 -2.32 -8.44
N THR A 114 1.24 -2.97 -8.60
CA THR A 114 2.22 -3.15 -7.51
C THR A 114 2.94 -1.84 -7.21
N THR A 115 3.35 -1.64 -5.97
CA THR A 115 4.08 -0.40 -5.62
C THR A 115 5.48 -0.39 -6.22
N THR A 116 6.04 0.79 -6.44
CA THR A 116 7.47 0.94 -6.72
C THR A 116 8.16 1.46 -5.46
N ALA A 117 9.32 0.89 -5.14
CA ALA A 117 10.28 1.64 -4.34
C ALA A 117 10.76 2.81 -5.20
N GLN A 118 10.93 4.01 -4.63
CA GLN A 118 11.61 5.06 -5.37
C GLN A 118 13.02 4.60 -5.73
N THR A 119 13.33 4.54 -7.02
CA THR A 119 14.70 4.39 -7.47
C THR A 119 15.42 5.69 -7.17
N ILE A 120 16.20 5.69 -6.09
CA ILE A 120 17.07 6.80 -5.74
C ILE A 120 18.33 6.70 -6.62
N ALA A 121 18.19 7.01 -7.92
CA ALA A 121 19.29 6.92 -8.89
C ALA A 121 20.31 8.07 -8.78
N ASN A 122 19.92 9.17 -8.12
CA ASN A 122 20.75 10.38 -8.02
C ASN A 122 21.57 10.46 -6.74
N TYR A 123 21.51 9.45 -5.87
CA TYR A 123 22.29 9.42 -4.64
C TYR A 123 23.40 8.40 -4.80
N THR A 124 24.63 8.90 -4.89
CA THR A 124 25.82 8.07 -4.76
C THR A 124 26.23 8.10 -3.30
N PHE A 125 26.15 6.95 -2.63
CA PHE A 125 26.68 6.81 -1.28
C PHE A 125 28.20 6.64 -1.39
N ALA A 126 28.94 7.72 -1.12
CA ALA A 126 30.37 7.67 -0.95
C ALA A 126 30.70 7.79 0.54
N GLY A 127 31.42 6.81 1.08
CA GLY A 127 31.99 6.93 2.41
C GLY A 127 32.96 8.11 2.44
N SER A 128 32.73 9.05 3.35
CA SER A 128 33.65 10.15 3.61
C SER A 128 34.16 10.02 5.04
N THR A 129 35.47 10.15 5.22
CA THR A 129 36.10 10.28 6.53
C THR A 129 36.53 11.73 6.70
N GLY A 130 36.02 12.39 7.74
CA GLY A 130 36.40 13.76 8.09
C GLY A 130 36.37 13.94 9.60
N THR A 131 37.12 14.92 10.08
CA THR A 131 36.98 15.37 11.47
C THR A 131 35.69 16.16 11.62
N PHE A 132 34.92 15.87 12.66
CA PHE A 132 33.76 16.69 13.00
C PHE A 132 34.22 18.10 13.36
N THR A 133 33.95 19.07 12.48
CA THR A 133 34.14 20.49 12.82
C THR A 133 32.94 20.89 13.65
N ALA A 134 33.14 21.02 14.96
CA ALA A 134 32.09 21.56 15.83
C ALA A 134 31.69 22.95 15.33
N LEU A 135 30.39 23.22 15.26
CA LEU A 135 29.87 24.56 15.06
C LEU A 135 30.27 25.39 16.29
N THR A 136 31.30 26.22 16.15
CA THR A 136 31.88 27.01 17.25
C THR A 136 30.99 28.16 17.69
N THR A 137 29.97 28.47 16.92
CA THR A 137 28.97 29.49 17.23
C THR A 137 27.61 28.89 16.95
N PRO A 138 26.78 28.57 17.97
CA PRO A 138 25.38 28.29 17.71
C PRO A 138 24.80 29.53 17.05
N THR A 139 24.32 29.40 15.81
CA THR A 139 23.39 30.38 15.27
C THR A 139 22.19 30.33 16.19
N ASN A 140 21.97 31.38 16.97
CA ASN A 140 20.73 31.55 17.71
C ASN A 140 19.76 32.28 16.78
N PRO A 141 18.99 31.56 15.93
CA PRO A 141 18.12 32.24 14.98
C PRO A 141 17.12 33.08 15.77
N ALA A 142 16.88 34.31 15.32
CA ALA A 142 15.82 35.11 15.90
C ALA A 142 14.47 34.49 15.54
N LEU A 143 13.52 34.58 16.48
CA LEU A 143 12.16 34.15 16.25
C LEU A 143 11.57 34.95 15.07
N SER A 144 11.03 34.24 14.07
CA SER A 144 10.47 34.86 12.88
C SER A 144 9.04 35.34 13.13
N ALA A 145 8.26 34.56 13.87
CA ALA A 145 6.96 34.94 14.42
C ALA A 145 6.54 34.00 15.56
N GLY A 146 5.51 34.39 16.31
CA GLY A 146 4.99 33.66 17.48
C GLY A 146 5.74 34.01 18.76
N ASP A 147 5.77 33.09 19.71
CA ASP A 147 6.61 33.14 20.90
C ASP A 147 7.52 31.90 20.99
N VAL A 148 8.11 31.65 22.15
CA VAL A 148 9.03 30.52 22.34
C VAL A 148 8.34 29.16 22.43
N ASP A 149 7.01 29.14 22.55
CA ASP A 149 6.15 27.96 22.69
C ASP A 149 5.40 27.69 21.37
N ASP A 150 4.87 28.74 20.73
CA ASP A 150 4.02 28.69 19.54
C ASP A 150 4.62 29.49 18.36
N GLY A 151 5.94 29.46 18.21
CA GLY A 151 6.66 30.20 17.18
C GLY A 151 7.52 29.38 16.24
N TYR A 152 8.11 30.07 15.28
CA TYR A 152 8.97 29.45 14.27
C TYR A 152 10.15 30.33 13.90
N PHE A 153 11.17 29.66 13.36
CA PHE A 153 12.47 30.22 13.01
C PHE A 153 12.76 29.88 11.55
N ASN A 154 12.77 30.88 10.67
CA ASN A 154 12.98 30.70 9.24
C ASN A 154 14.44 30.95 8.83
N ASN A 155 14.80 30.43 7.66
CA ASN A 155 16.09 30.69 6.99
C ASN A 155 17.34 30.33 7.82
N ILE A 156 17.25 29.29 8.66
CA ILE A 156 18.37 28.76 9.42
C ILE A 156 19.35 28.10 8.43
N PRO A 157 20.61 28.57 8.31
CA PRO A 157 21.57 27.96 7.39
C PRO A 157 21.96 26.55 7.85
N ILE A 158 21.94 25.58 6.93
CA ILE A 158 22.40 24.20 7.19
C ILE A 158 23.93 24.15 7.32
N GLY A 159 24.63 25.04 6.61
CA GLY A 159 26.10 25.08 6.55
C GLY A 159 26.71 24.14 5.51
N PHE A 160 25.90 23.36 4.79
CA PHE A 160 26.30 22.51 3.67
C PHE A 160 25.13 22.28 2.70
N ASP A 161 25.43 21.76 1.52
CA ASP A 161 24.42 21.38 0.53
C ASP A 161 23.74 20.06 0.95
N PHE A 162 22.47 20.12 1.34
CA PHE A 162 21.65 18.95 1.65
C PHE A 162 20.74 18.61 0.46
N TRP A 163 20.87 17.41 -0.09
CA TRP A 163 20.08 16.97 -1.23
C TRP A 163 18.94 16.06 -0.77
N TYR A 164 17.69 16.44 -1.01
CA TYR A 164 16.50 15.62 -0.70
C TYR A 164 15.57 15.52 -1.92
N MET A 165 15.24 14.30 -2.32
CA MET A 165 14.46 13.95 -3.52
C MET A 165 14.92 14.67 -4.80
N GLY A 166 16.24 14.84 -4.97
CA GLY A 166 16.82 15.52 -6.13
C GLY A 166 16.81 17.06 -6.07
N THR A 167 16.27 17.64 -5.00
CA THR A 167 16.30 19.09 -4.76
C THR A 167 17.41 19.44 -3.78
N ARG A 168 18.16 20.51 -4.10
CA ARG A 168 19.21 21.05 -3.22
C ARG A 168 18.62 22.02 -2.21
N TYR A 169 18.98 21.82 -0.94
CA TYR A 169 18.59 22.65 0.19
C TYR A 169 19.84 23.15 0.92
N THR A 170 19.85 24.43 1.26
CA THR A 170 20.92 25.09 2.03
C THR A 170 20.42 25.72 3.33
N THR A 171 19.10 25.75 3.51
CA THR A 171 18.43 26.30 4.69
C THR A 171 17.34 25.36 5.18
N ILE A 172 17.05 25.44 6.48
CA ILE A 172 15.87 24.86 7.11
C ILE A 172 15.08 25.96 7.81
N SER A 173 13.82 25.66 8.09
CA SER A 173 13.01 26.43 9.03
C SER A 173 12.50 25.49 10.12
N ALA A 174 12.46 25.95 11.36
CA ALA A 174 12.13 25.15 12.54
C ALA A 174 10.89 25.71 13.24
N SER A 175 9.97 24.82 13.61
CA SER A 175 8.86 25.13 14.48
C SER A 175 9.19 24.66 15.91
N THR A 176 8.72 25.42 16.88
CA THR A 176 8.64 25.03 18.30
C THR A 176 7.77 23.79 18.48
N ASN A 177 6.83 23.54 17.57
CA ASN A 177 6.00 22.33 17.54
C ASN A 177 6.72 21.05 17.00
N GLY A 178 8.04 20.96 17.17
CA GLY A 178 8.81 19.72 16.97
C GLY A 178 9.06 19.29 15.52
N TRP A 179 8.84 20.18 14.55
CA TRP A 179 9.04 19.91 13.12
C TRP A 179 9.87 20.98 12.40
N LEU A 180 10.50 20.56 11.30
CA LEU A 180 11.39 21.34 10.46
C LEU A 180 10.93 21.20 8.99
N THR A 181 11.17 22.23 8.18
CA THR A 181 10.99 22.16 6.71
C THR A 181 12.26 22.59 5.99
N LEU A 182 12.47 22.07 4.78
CA LEU A 182 13.66 22.34 3.98
C LEU A 182 13.40 23.45 2.96
N GLY A 183 14.26 24.46 2.93
CA GLY A 183 14.31 25.50 1.88
C GLY A 183 13.13 26.48 1.83
N ALA A 184 12.08 26.25 2.61
CA ALA A 184 10.88 27.08 2.61
C ALA A 184 10.65 27.68 4.01
N ASN A 185 9.95 28.82 4.02
CA ASN A 185 9.62 29.53 5.26
C ASN A 185 8.29 29.00 5.81
N ILE A 186 8.25 28.74 7.11
CA ILE A 186 7.02 28.48 7.84
C ILE A 186 6.23 29.78 7.88
N THR A 187 4.95 29.71 7.53
CA THR A 187 4.00 30.84 7.61
C THR A 187 2.91 30.61 8.64
N ASP A 188 2.71 29.35 9.04
CA ASP A 188 1.75 28.92 10.04
C ASP A 188 2.36 27.73 10.81
N ALA A 189 2.56 27.89 12.11
CA ALA A 189 3.11 26.87 13.00
C ALA A 189 2.02 26.10 13.76
N SER A 190 0.76 26.16 13.32
CA SER A 190 -0.37 25.48 13.95
C SER A 190 -0.04 24.05 14.42
N TYR A 191 -0.32 23.80 15.70
CA TYR A 191 -0.13 22.50 16.29
C TYR A 191 -1.13 21.48 15.74
N THR A 192 -0.61 20.41 15.14
CA THR A 192 -1.42 19.25 14.73
C THR A 192 -0.58 17.98 14.83
N ARG A 193 -1.13 16.97 15.54
CA ARG A 193 -0.52 15.64 15.71
C ARG A 193 -0.72 14.72 14.49
N ASP A 194 -1.06 15.27 13.32
CA ASP A 194 -1.32 14.49 12.11
C ASP A 194 -0.29 14.82 11.01
N ILE A 195 0.52 13.85 10.61
CA ILE A 195 1.52 13.97 9.54
C ILE A 195 0.92 14.21 8.15
N VAL A 196 -0.38 13.93 7.97
CA VAL A 196 -1.09 14.13 6.71
C VAL A 196 -1.50 15.59 6.55
N SER A 197 -2.01 16.21 7.61
CA SER A 197 -2.52 17.59 7.61
C SER A 197 -1.59 18.62 8.27
N GLY A 198 -0.59 18.17 9.03
CA GLY A 198 0.36 18.98 9.77
C GLY A 198 1.72 19.18 9.11
N GLY A 199 2.36 20.29 9.47
CA GLY A 199 3.66 20.69 8.94
C GLY A 199 3.54 21.19 7.49
N ALA A 200 3.46 22.51 7.32
CA ALA A 200 3.50 23.16 6.03
C ALA A 200 4.46 24.35 6.07
N PRO A 201 5.33 24.54 5.07
CA PRO A 201 5.42 23.82 3.78
C PRO A 201 6.19 22.48 3.85
N ARG A 202 5.95 21.59 2.86
CA ARG A 202 6.68 20.32 2.68
C ARG A 202 7.94 20.52 1.81
N PRO A 203 9.00 19.72 1.97
CA PRO A 203 9.13 18.51 2.80
C PRO A 203 9.29 18.81 4.29
N VAL A 204 8.76 17.93 5.15
CA VAL A 204 8.82 18.05 6.61
C VAL A 204 9.75 16.98 7.19
N LEU A 205 10.64 17.40 8.08
CA LEU A 205 11.40 16.53 8.98
C LEU A 205 10.90 16.79 10.39
N ALA A 206 10.44 15.77 11.09
CA ALA A 206 9.89 15.96 12.43
C ALA A 206 10.54 14.96 13.38
N PRO A 207 11.77 15.31 13.81
CA PRO A 207 12.57 14.42 14.64
C PRO A 207 11.96 14.20 16.02
N LEU A 208 11.10 15.13 16.48
CA LEU A 208 10.44 15.06 17.78
C LEU A 208 8.91 14.92 17.65
N TRP A 209 8.29 15.56 16.63
CA TRP A 209 6.83 15.50 16.37
C TRP A 209 5.97 15.74 17.63
N ASP A 210 6.47 16.54 18.57
CA ASP A 210 5.71 17.01 19.72
C ASP A 210 6.12 18.44 20.06
N ASP A 211 5.26 19.10 20.82
CA ASP A 211 5.44 20.47 21.27
C ASP A 211 6.68 20.60 22.18
N LEU A 212 7.60 21.50 21.81
CA LEU A 212 8.75 21.83 22.64
C LEU A 212 8.36 22.97 23.58
N HIS A 213 7.82 22.61 24.74
CA HIS A 213 7.54 23.60 25.78
C HIS A 213 8.83 24.18 26.37
N LEU A 214 9.23 25.36 25.89
CA LEU A 214 10.47 26.03 26.30
C LEU A 214 10.20 27.04 27.42
N GLN A 215 10.41 26.64 28.67
CA GLN A 215 10.43 27.58 29.80
C GLN A 215 11.78 28.31 29.86
N VAL A 216 11.72 29.63 30.04
CA VAL A 216 12.90 30.51 30.07
C VAL A 216 13.82 30.09 31.23
N ALA A 217 14.98 29.56 30.84
CA ALA A 217 16.15 29.25 31.68
C ALA A 217 15.98 28.09 32.69
N THR A 218 15.77 26.87 32.21
CA THR A 218 16.70 25.73 32.45
C THR A 218 16.11 24.44 31.87
N ASN A 219 16.73 23.95 30.79
CA ASN A 219 16.53 22.65 30.14
C ASN A 219 15.22 22.45 29.35
N VAL A 220 15.34 21.73 28.23
CA VAL A 220 14.22 21.19 27.45
C VAL A 220 13.70 19.95 28.18
N SER A 221 12.45 19.97 28.64
CA SER A 221 11.71 18.75 28.99
C SER A 221 10.87 18.33 27.80
N ILE A 222 11.00 17.05 27.41
CA ILE A 222 10.18 16.37 26.40
C ILE A 222 8.90 15.86 27.05
#